data_AF-A0A2W0BBT5-F1
#
_entry.id   AF-A0A2W0BBT5-F1
#
_cell.length_a   1.000
_cell.length_b   1.000
_cell.length_c   1.000
_cell.angle_alpha   90.00
_cell.angle_beta   90.00
_cell.angle_gamma   90.00
#
_symmetry.space_group_name_H-M   'P 1'
#
loop_
_entity.id
_entity.type
_entity.pdbx_description
1 polymer ?
#
loop_
_entity_poly.entity_id
_entity_poly.type
_entity_poly.pdbx_seq_one_letter_code
_entity_poly.pdbx_strand_id
1 'polypeptide(L)'
;MHVVTENNKSIGQVVSELKNDARDFVSTRLQMLTQEMNDKVKVWKVAIPMLVVAGLLGVIALLVLTFALVAFLAGVFQPSPYAWCYGALIVTAFYVIAAFGLFYLGKRELTQTGVAPGRTLRVLKQDQIWIQNEARSQV
;
A
#
# COMPACT_ATOMS: atom_id res chain seq x y z
N MET A 1 -55.87 29.50 29.43
CA MET A 1 -55.37 29.49 28.05
C MET A 1 -54.62 28.19 27.83
N HIS A 2 -55.27 27.20 27.23
CA HIS A 2 -54.63 25.97 26.77
C HIS A 2 -54.13 26.23 25.35
N VAL A 3 -52.81 26.23 25.16
CA VAL A 3 -52.19 26.23 23.84
C VAL A 3 -52.02 24.75 23.48
N VAL A 4 -52.93 24.23 22.67
CA VAL A 4 -52.79 22.90 22.06
C VAL A 4 -51.81 23.05 20.92
N THR A 5 -50.56 22.64 21.14
CA THR A 5 -49.68 22.24 20.05
C THR A 5 -49.96 20.75 19.78
N GLU A 6 -50.40 20.40 18.57
CA GLU A 6 -50.75 19.03 18.15
C GLU A 6 -49.58 18.01 18.19
N ASN A 7 -48.45 18.35 18.80
CA ASN A 7 -47.30 17.46 18.92
C ASN A 7 -46.73 17.52 20.33
N ASN A 8 -47.39 16.82 21.25
CA ASN A 8 -47.00 16.66 22.66
C ASN A 8 -45.80 15.69 22.80
N LYS A 9 -44.71 15.93 22.04
CA LYS A 9 -43.44 15.22 22.25
C LYS A 9 -42.65 15.95 23.32
N SER A 10 -42.48 15.28 24.47
CA SER A 10 -41.57 15.73 25.52
C SER A 10 -40.15 15.93 24.95
N ILE A 11 -39.41 16.94 25.42
CA ILE A 11 -38.00 17.17 25.03
C ILE A 11 -37.16 15.90 25.24
N GLY A 12 -37.49 15.08 26.26
CA GLY A 12 -36.84 13.79 26.48
C GLY A 12 -37.10 12.76 25.35
N GLN A 13 -38.25 12.85 24.69
CA GLN A 13 -38.63 11.99 23.58
C GLN A 13 -37.88 12.37 22.28
N VAL A 14 -37.65 13.67 22.05
CA VAL A 14 -36.84 14.18 20.92
C VAL A 14 -35.36 13.82 21.08
N VAL A 15 -34.80 13.92 22.29
CA VAL A 15 -33.42 13.49 22.58
C VAL A 15 -33.26 11.97 22.44
N SER A 16 -34.28 11.21 22.84
CA SER A 16 -34.35 9.75 22.63
C SER A 16 -34.37 9.39 21.14
N GLU A 17 -35.21 10.05 20.33
CA GLU A 17 -35.27 9.84 18.87
C GLU A 17 -33.93 10.19 18.22
N LEU A 18 -33.33 11.33 18.54
CA LEU A 18 -32.05 11.75 17.96
C LEU A 18 -30.89 10.78 18.30
N LYS A 19 -30.88 10.22 19.52
CA LYS A 19 -29.91 9.19 19.92
C LYS A 19 -30.07 7.90 19.12
N ASN A 20 -31.31 7.52 18.84
CA ASN A 20 -31.61 6.32 18.05
C ASN A 20 -31.22 6.55 16.59
N ASP A 21 -31.56 7.70 16.01
CA ASP A 21 -31.16 8.06 14.64
C ASP A 21 -29.63 8.12 14.46
N ALA A 22 -28.90 8.67 15.44
CA ALA A 22 -27.44 8.69 15.42
C ALA A 22 -26.83 7.27 15.48
N ARG A 23 -27.43 6.37 16.27
CA ARG A 23 -27.03 4.96 16.32
C ARG A 23 -27.30 4.25 14.99
N ASP A 24 -28.45 4.52 14.38
CA ASP A 24 -28.83 3.95 13.09
C ASP A 24 -27.95 4.45 11.95
N PHE A 25 -27.56 5.73 11.98
CA PHE A 25 -26.61 6.28 11.02
C PHE A 25 -25.23 5.63 11.14
N VAL A 26 -24.71 5.49 12.37
CA VAL A 26 -23.39 4.88 12.61
C VAL A 26 -23.39 3.41 12.20
N SER A 27 -24.43 2.65 12.57
CA SER A 27 -24.55 1.24 12.19
C SER A 27 -24.61 1.07 10.67
N THR A 28 -25.37 1.94 9.99
CA THR A 28 -25.48 1.97 8.53
C THR A 28 -24.15 2.30 7.85
N ARG A 29 -23.41 3.30 8.36
CA ARG A 29 -22.08 3.66 7.83
C ARG A 29 -21.06 2.54 8.01
N LEU A 30 -21.10 1.84 9.15
CA LEU A 30 -20.25 0.67 9.42
C LEU A 30 -20.59 -0.51 8.51
N GLN A 31 -21.88 -0.75 8.25
CA GLN A 31 -22.31 -1.79 7.30
C GLN A 31 -21.81 -1.50 5.89
N MET A 32 -21.95 -0.25 5.40
CA MET A 32 -21.42 0.16 4.10
C MET A 32 -19.89 0.06 4.05
N LEU A 33 -19.18 0.52 5.07
CA LEU A 33 -17.72 0.41 5.15
C LEU A 33 -17.28 -1.06 5.11
N THR A 34 -17.96 -1.93 5.87
CA THR A 34 -17.69 -3.37 5.88
C THR A 34 -17.92 -3.99 4.51
N GLN A 35 -18.98 -3.59 3.81
CA GLN A 35 -19.25 -4.06 2.45
C GLN A 35 -18.17 -3.59 1.47
N GLU A 36 -17.82 -2.31 1.49
CA GLU A 36 -16.77 -1.77 0.61
C GLU A 36 -15.41 -2.45 0.88
N MET A 37 -15.06 -2.66 2.15
CA MET A 37 -13.87 -3.42 2.53
C MET A 37 -13.93 -4.86 2.03
N ASN A 38 -15.07 -5.55 2.17
CA ASN A 38 -15.23 -6.91 1.68
C ASN A 38 -15.09 -7.01 0.17
N ASP A 39 -15.61 -6.04 -0.58
CA ASP A 39 -15.47 -6.00 -2.04
C ASP A 39 -14.03 -5.71 -2.47
N LYS A 40 -13.33 -4.79 -1.77
CA LYS A 40 -11.88 -4.60 -1.99
C LYS A 40 -11.10 -5.87 -1.67
N VAL A 41 -11.43 -6.57 -0.58
CA VAL A 41 -10.79 -7.84 -0.19
C VAL A 41 -11.04 -8.93 -1.24
N LYS A 42 -12.24 -9.03 -1.84
CA LYS A 42 -12.51 -9.98 -2.93
C LYS A 42 -11.60 -9.74 -4.14
N VAL A 43 -11.41 -8.48 -4.52
CA VAL A 43 -10.47 -8.13 -5.61
C VAL A 43 -9.05 -8.54 -5.23
N TRP A 44 -8.61 -8.24 -4.01
CA TRP A 44 -7.28 -8.60 -3.53
C TRP A 44 -7.07 -10.12 -3.47
N LYS A 45 -8.10 -10.90 -3.10
CA LYS A 45 -8.05 -12.37 -3.07
C LYS A 45 -7.70 -12.98 -4.42
N VAL A 46 -8.13 -12.37 -5.53
CA VAL A 46 -7.81 -12.85 -6.89
C VAL A 46 -6.52 -12.21 -7.40
N ALA A 47 -6.32 -10.92 -7.14
CA ALA A 47 -5.15 -10.18 -7.63
C ALA A 47 -3.83 -10.67 -7.03
N ILE A 48 -3.78 -10.92 -5.72
CA ILE A 48 -2.55 -11.36 -5.03
C ILE A 48 -1.99 -12.66 -5.63
N PRO A 49 -2.72 -13.79 -5.72
CA PRO A 49 -2.17 -15.02 -6.28
C PRO A 49 -1.78 -14.85 -7.74
N MET A 50 -2.54 -14.06 -8.52
CA MET A 50 -2.18 -13.77 -9.91
C MET A 50 -0.85 -13.02 -10.02
N LEU A 51 -0.61 -12.03 -9.16
CA LEU A 51 0.67 -11.31 -9.09
C LEU A 51 1.81 -12.20 -8.60
N VAL A 52 1.56 -13.11 -7.66
CA VAL A 52 2.56 -14.09 -7.21
C VAL A 52 2.98 -15.01 -8.36
N VAL A 53 2.03 -15.57 -9.10
CA VAL A 53 2.31 -16.44 -10.26
C VAL A 53 3.01 -15.65 -11.36
N ALA A 54 2.54 -14.45 -11.69
CA ALA A 54 3.18 -13.58 -12.67
C ALA A 54 4.62 -13.22 -12.27
N GLY A 55 4.86 -12.92 -10.98
CA GLY A 55 6.19 -12.66 -10.45
C GLY A 55 7.11 -13.88 -10.58
N LEU A 56 6.62 -15.08 -10.22
CA LEU A 56 7.38 -16.32 -10.36
C LEU A 56 7.74 -16.61 -11.83
N LEU A 57 6.76 -16.49 -12.74
CA LEU A 57 7.00 -16.67 -14.17
C LEU A 57 7.98 -15.63 -14.72
N GLY A 58 7.89 -14.37 -14.25
CA GLY A 58 8.84 -13.32 -14.60
C GLY A 58 10.28 -13.66 -14.17
N VAL A 59 10.46 -14.21 -12.96
CA VAL A 59 11.79 -14.66 -12.48
C VAL A 59 12.31 -15.81 -13.34
N ILE A 60 11.48 -16.82 -13.64
CA ILE A 60 11.88 -17.95 -14.49
C ILE A 60 12.26 -17.45 -15.89
N ALA A 61 11.45 -16.58 -16.49
CA ALA A 61 11.72 -16.00 -17.80
C ALA A 61 13.04 -15.21 -17.81
N LEU A 62 13.35 -14.43 -16.76
CA LEU A 62 14.62 -13.72 -16.63
C LEU A 62 15.82 -14.67 -16.50
N LEU A 63 15.68 -15.80 -15.79
CA LEU A 63 16.74 -16.81 -15.71
C LEU A 63 17.01 -17.46 -17.07
N VAL A 64 15.95 -17.85 -17.79
CA VAL A 64 16.07 -18.41 -19.15
C VAL A 64 16.68 -17.40 -20.11
N LEU A 65 16.24 -16.13 -20.05
CA LEU A 65 16.82 -15.04 -20.85
C LEU A 65 18.31 -14.84 -20.54
N THR A 66 18.68 -14.86 -19.26
CA THR A 66 20.09 -14.75 -18.84
C THR A 66 20.93 -15.87 -19.44
N PHE A 67 20.44 -17.12 -19.35
CA PHE A 67 21.12 -18.26 -19.94
C PHE A 67 21.25 -18.12 -21.47
N ALA A 68 20.18 -17.70 -22.14
CA ALA A 68 20.18 -17.47 -23.59
C ALA A 68 21.19 -16.40 -24.01
N LEU A 69 21.29 -15.28 -23.28
CA LEU A 69 22.27 -14.23 -23.54
C LEU A 69 23.71 -14.71 -23.34
N VAL A 70 23.95 -15.46 -22.26
CA VAL A 70 25.29 -16.04 -22.00
C VAL A 70 25.67 -17.02 -23.10
N ALA A 71 24.76 -17.92 -23.49
CA ALA A 71 25.01 -18.88 -24.56
C ALA A 71 25.24 -18.19 -25.92
N PHE A 72 24.46 -17.15 -26.21
CA PHE A 72 24.64 -16.34 -27.41
C PHE A 72 26.03 -15.70 -27.46
N LEU A 73 26.46 -15.04 -26.38
CA LEU A 73 27.79 -14.43 -26.31
C LEU A 73 28.91 -15.49 -26.32
N ALA A 74 28.72 -16.62 -25.64
CA ALA A 74 29.68 -17.72 -25.68
C ALA A 74 29.88 -18.25 -27.12
N GLY A 75 28.83 -18.28 -27.93
CA GLY A 75 28.92 -18.61 -29.36
C GLY A 75 29.81 -17.64 -30.16
N VAL A 76 29.78 -16.35 -29.82
CA VAL A 76 30.61 -15.32 -30.48
C VAL A 76 32.10 -15.48 -30.19
N PHE A 77 32.46 -16.00 -29.00
CA PHE A 77 33.86 -16.17 -28.58
C PHE A 77 34.43 -17.57 -28.89
N GLN A 78 33.72 -18.43 -29.61
CA GLN A 78 34.26 -19.73 -30.04
C GLN A 78 35.43 -19.56 -31.03
N PRO A 79 36.46 -20.44 -30.99
CA PRO A 79 36.57 -21.68 -30.18
C PRO A 79 37.30 -21.50 -28.83
N SER A 80 37.31 -20.30 -28.24
CA SER A 80 38.02 -20.09 -26.97
C SER A 80 37.50 -21.03 -25.86
N PRO A 81 38.40 -21.70 -25.10
CA PRO A 81 38.01 -22.52 -23.94
C PRO A 81 37.22 -21.74 -22.88
N TYR A 82 37.39 -20.40 -22.85
CA TYR A 82 36.79 -19.51 -21.86
C TYR A 82 35.56 -18.76 -22.38
N ALA A 83 35.03 -19.12 -23.55
CA ALA A 83 33.92 -18.40 -24.19
C ALA A 83 32.68 -18.23 -23.28
N TRP A 84 32.31 -19.28 -22.54
CA TRP A 84 31.22 -19.23 -21.55
C TRP A 84 31.51 -18.28 -20.39
N CYS A 85 32.77 -18.22 -19.94
CA CYS A 85 33.20 -17.30 -18.87
C CYS A 85 33.07 -15.84 -19.32
N TYR A 86 33.53 -15.51 -20.53
CA TYR A 86 33.39 -14.16 -21.07
C TYR A 86 31.92 -13.75 -21.24
N GLY A 87 31.08 -14.65 -21.77
CA GLY A 87 29.64 -14.42 -21.88
C GLY A 87 28.99 -14.14 -20.53
N ALA A 88 29.29 -14.96 -19.52
CA ALA A 88 28.77 -14.77 -18.16
C ALA A 88 29.24 -13.46 -17.52
N LEU A 89 30.51 -13.09 -17.66
CA LEU A 89 31.06 -11.84 -17.14
C LEU A 89 30.38 -10.61 -17.76
N ILE A 90 30.20 -10.61 -19.08
CA ILE A 90 29.59 -9.47 -19.79
C ILE A 90 28.12 -9.29 -19.36
N VAL A 91 27.33 -10.38 -19.31
CA VAL A 91 25.92 -10.31 -18.89
C VAL A 91 25.80 -9.88 -17.43
N THR A 92 26.68 -10.39 -16.56
CA THR A 92 26.70 -10.00 -15.14
C THR A 92 27.06 -8.52 -14.98
N ALA A 93 28.08 -8.04 -15.70
CA ALA A 93 28.45 -6.63 -15.67
C ALA A 93 27.30 -5.73 -16.12
N PHE A 94 26.58 -6.12 -17.17
CA PHE A 94 25.38 -5.43 -17.62
C PHE A 94 24.30 -5.35 -16.52
N TYR A 95 24.00 -6.46 -15.84
CA TYR A 95 23.03 -6.45 -14.74
C TYR A 95 23.47 -5.62 -13.54
N VAL A 96 24.76 -5.61 -13.19
CA VAL A 96 25.29 -4.76 -12.11
C VAL A 96 25.09 -3.29 -12.43
N ILE A 97 25.39 -2.87 -13.67
CA ILE A 97 25.21 -1.48 -14.11
C ILE A 97 23.72 -1.11 -14.07
N ALA A 98 22.85 -1.96 -14.60
CA ALA A 98 21.40 -1.72 -14.59
C ALA A 98 20.85 -1.64 -13.16
N ALA A 99 21.25 -2.56 -12.27
CA ALA A 99 20.83 -2.59 -10.87
C ALA A 99 21.30 -1.34 -10.11
N PHE A 100 22.55 -0.92 -10.33
CA PHE A 100 23.08 0.31 -9.73
C PHE A 100 22.30 1.55 -10.20
N GLY A 101 21.99 1.65 -11.50
CA GLY A 101 21.18 2.73 -12.05
C GLY A 101 19.78 2.80 -11.45
N LEU A 102 19.06 1.66 -11.40
CA LEU A 102 17.74 1.58 -10.79
C LEU A 102 17.76 1.90 -9.29
N PHE A 103 18.75 1.39 -8.56
CA PHE A 103 18.93 1.69 -7.15
C PHE A 103 19.16 3.18 -6.90
N TYR A 104 20.02 3.82 -7.71
CA TYR A 104 20.29 5.24 -7.59
C TYR A 104 19.05 6.09 -7.87
N LEU A 105 18.32 5.79 -8.95
CA LEU A 105 17.09 6.50 -9.29
C LEU A 105 16.00 6.31 -8.23
N GLY A 106 15.78 5.07 -7.77
CA GLY A 106 14.82 4.78 -6.72
C GLY A 106 15.16 5.46 -5.40
N LYS A 107 16.44 5.41 -4.99
CA LYS A 107 16.92 6.12 -3.79
C LYS A 107 16.72 7.63 -3.91
N ARG A 108 17.01 8.21 -5.08
CA ARG A 108 16.82 9.64 -5.32
C ARG A 108 15.36 10.03 -5.16
N GLU A 109 14.45 9.28 -5.76
CA GLU A 109 13.01 9.56 -5.69
C GLU A 109 12.46 9.43 -4.25
N LEU A 110 12.85 8.37 -3.54
CA LEU A 110 12.46 8.15 -2.14
C LEU A 110 12.97 9.26 -1.20
N THR A 111 14.15 9.81 -1.50
CA THR A 111 14.75 10.88 -0.70
C THR A 111 14.14 12.24 -1.04
N GLN A 112 13.75 12.49 -2.30
CA GLN A 112 13.14 13.74 -2.74
C GLN A 112 11.68 13.87 -2.31
N THR A 113 10.90 12.80 -2.46
CA THR A 113 9.45 12.83 -2.17
C THR A 113 9.16 12.47 -0.71
N GLY A 114 10.10 11.81 -0.03
CA GLY A 114 9.95 11.34 1.34
C GLY A 114 8.99 10.14 1.40
N VAL A 115 9.48 9.02 1.94
CA VAL A 115 8.72 7.74 1.99
C VAL A 115 7.48 7.83 2.90
N ALA A 116 7.40 8.84 3.77
CA ALA A 116 6.34 9.00 4.73
C ALA A 116 5.67 10.38 4.60
N PRO A 117 4.32 10.46 4.67
CA PRO A 117 3.59 11.72 4.55
C PRO A 117 3.89 12.61 5.75
N GLY A 118 4.90 13.48 5.62
CA GLY A 118 5.43 14.30 6.71
C GLY A 118 4.39 15.25 7.33
N ARG A 119 3.41 15.70 6.55
CA ARG A 119 2.28 16.51 7.04
C ARG A 119 1.36 15.71 7.96
N THR A 120 0.92 14.53 7.54
CA THR A 120 0.02 13.67 8.32
C THR A 120 0.68 13.19 9.60
N LEU A 121 1.95 12.77 9.52
CA LEU A 121 2.69 12.35 10.70
C LEU A 121 2.91 13.48 11.71
N ARG A 122 3.04 14.73 11.24
CA ARG A 122 3.17 15.90 12.13
C ARG A 122 1.88 16.18 12.88
N VAL A 123 0.74 16.12 12.20
CA VAL A 123 -0.58 16.32 12.83
C VAL A 123 -0.84 15.22 13.85
N LEU A 124 -0.62 13.95 13.53
CA LEU A 124 -0.82 12.83 14.47
C LEU A 124 0.08 12.94 15.72
N LYS A 125 1.33 13.38 15.54
CA LYS A 125 2.23 13.66 16.69
C LYS A 125 1.70 14.79 17.56
N GLN A 126 1.15 15.83 16.95
CA GLN A 126 0.58 16.97 17.67
C GLN A 126 -0.68 16.56 18.44
N ASP A 127 -1.54 15.74 17.84
CA ASP A 127 -2.74 15.19 18.48
C ASP A 127 -2.38 14.29 19.67
N GLN A 128 -1.35 13.44 19.53
CA GLN A 128 -0.85 12.61 20.62
C GLN A 128 -0.35 13.45 21.80
N ILE A 129 0.41 14.51 21.53
CA ILE A 129 0.92 15.43 22.56
C ILE A 129 -0.23 16.16 23.25
N TRP A 130 -1.25 16.59 22.49
CA TRP A 130 -2.43 17.25 23.05
C TRP A 130 -3.19 16.32 24.00
N ILE A 131 -3.46 15.07 23.61
CA ILE A 131 -4.14 14.07 24.45
C ILE A 131 -3.32 13.79 25.73
N GLN A 132 -1.99 13.68 25.60
CA GLN A 132 -1.11 13.40 26.73
C GLN A 132 -1.04 14.58 27.72
N ASN A 133 -1.09 15.81 27.23
CA ASN A 133 -1.12 17.00 28.07
C ASN A 133 -2.46 17.16 28.79
N GLU A 134 -3.58 16.91 28.09
CA GLU A 134 -4.93 16.97 28.68
C GLU A 134 -5.12 15.90 29.77
N ALA A 135 -4.61 14.69 29.55
CA ALA A 135 -4.63 13.62 30.55
C ALA A 135 -3.77 13.94 31.79
N ARG A 136 -2.73 14.77 31.65
CA ARG A 136 -1.85 15.20 32.76
C ARG A 136 -2.44 16.37 33.54
N SER A 137 -3.22 17.25 32.91
CA SER A 137 -3.82 18.40 33.58
C SER A 137 -5.07 18.07 34.41
N GLN A 138 -5.65 16.88 34.23
CA GLN A 138 -6.81 16.41 35.00
C GLN A 138 -6.44 15.57 36.24
N VAL A 139 -5.14 15.43 36.56
CA VAL A 139 -4.60 14.77 37.76
C VAL A 139 -3.99 15.81 38.69
#